data_AF-A0A497A1V1-F1
#
_entry.id   AF-A0A497A1V1-F1
#
_cell.length_a   1.000
_cell.length_b   1.000
_cell.length_c   1.000
_cell.angle_alpha   90.00
_cell.angle_beta   90.00
_cell.angle_gamma   90.00
#
_symmetry.space_group_name_H-M   'P 1'
#
loop_
_entity.id
_entity.type
_entity.pdbx_description
1 polymer ?
#
loop_
_entity_poly.entity_id
_entity_poly.type
_entity_poly.pdbx_seq_one_letter_code
_entity_poly.pdbx_strand_id
1 'polypeptide(L)'
;MLEHLHWLGHASFRLDGPPTIYFDPWNLKGRPPQADIILISHEHYDHCSPKDVEQISGPKTVIVANPEAAKKLRGNVRVLRPGERTTVGDVEIEAVPAYNVGRPFHPKRGEHLGFIVTVGGERVYFAGDTDRIPEMADIHCDVALLPVGGTYTMDAEAAAQAAADIRPKVAVPMHYGAGVVGTRADAERFRSLYDGEVVILEAE
;
A
#
# COMPACT_ATOMS: atom_id res chain seq x y z
N MET A 1 11.41 -7.68 8.70
CA MET A 1 10.69 -6.97 7.62
C MET A 1 11.04 -5.48 7.50
N LEU A 2 10.88 -4.66 8.56
CA LEU A 2 11.00 -3.19 8.47
C LEU A 2 12.34 -2.68 7.91
N GLU A 3 13.46 -3.31 8.28
CA GLU A 3 14.81 -2.93 7.79
C GLU A 3 15.00 -3.10 6.26
N HIS A 4 14.12 -3.87 5.62
CA HIS A 4 14.10 -4.10 4.18
C HIS A 4 12.97 -3.35 3.48
N LEU A 5 12.21 -2.53 4.21
CA LEU A 5 11.11 -1.75 3.66
C LEU A 5 11.60 -0.35 3.30
N HIS A 6 11.48 0.00 2.03
CA HIS A 6 11.89 1.26 1.46
C HIS A 6 10.67 2.06 1.05
N TRP A 7 10.57 3.30 1.54
CA TRP A 7 9.57 4.25 1.06
C TRP A 7 10.12 5.00 -0.15
N LEU A 8 9.40 4.92 -1.27
CA LEU A 8 9.79 5.54 -2.54
C LEU A 8 9.03 6.86 -2.79
N GLY A 9 8.29 7.34 -1.78
CA GLY A 9 7.44 8.52 -1.83
C GLY A 9 5.96 8.19 -2.03
N HIS A 10 5.09 9.10 -1.59
CA HIS A 10 3.63 8.95 -1.67
C HIS A 10 3.14 7.62 -1.06
N ALA A 11 2.49 6.75 -1.84
CA ALA A 11 2.09 5.40 -1.46
C ALA A 11 3.02 4.30 -2.01
N SER A 12 4.13 4.66 -2.64
CA SER A 12 5.05 3.69 -3.26
C SER A 12 6.03 3.11 -2.26
N PHE A 13 6.07 1.78 -2.18
CA PHE A 13 7.02 1.04 -1.33
C PHE A 13 7.71 -0.08 -2.09
N ARG A 14 8.92 -0.42 -1.64
CA ARG A 14 9.65 -1.64 -2.04
C ARG A 14 10.03 -2.42 -0.79
N LEU A 15 9.73 -3.71 -0.77
CA LEU A 15 10.22 -4.65 0.23
C LEU A 15 11.32 -5.51 -0.42
N ASP A 16 12.54 -5.36 0.08
CA ASP A 16 13.69 -6.11 -0.39
C ASP A 16 13.71 -7.54 0.17
N GLY A 17 14.11 -8.48 -0.67
CA GLY A 17 14.27 -9.89 -0.32
C GLY A 17 14.37 -10.76 -1.57
N PRO A 18 14.41 -12.09 -1.41
CA PRO A 18 13.78 -13.00 -2.34
C PRO A 18 12.37 -13.37 -1.81
N PRO A 19 11.27 -12.94 -2.46
CA PRO A 19 11.19 -12.07 -3.64
C PRO A 19 11.27 -10.57 -3.30
N THR A 20 11.62 -9.73 -4.29
CA THR A 20 11.47 -8.26 -4.21
C THR A 20 10.03 -7.87 -4.57
N ILE A 21 9.36 -7.16 -3.65
CA ILE A 21 7.93 -6.82 -3.77
C ILE A 21 7.75 -5.30 -3.83
N TYR A 22 6.96 -4.81 -4.79
CA TYR A 22 6.58 -3.40 -4.89
C TYR A 22 5.10 -3.20 -4.59
N PHE A 23 4.78 -2.11 -3.91
CA PHE A 23 3.42 -1.62 -3.66
C PHE A 23 3.26 -0.30 -4.38
N ASP A 24 2.25 -0.19 -5.25
CA ASP A 24 1.87 1.03 -5.98
C ASP A 24 3.07 1.84 -6.52
N PRO A 25 3.97 1.25 -7.32
CA PRO A 25 5.14 1.95 -7.84
C PRO A 25 4.73 3.12 -8.72
N TRP A 26 5.13 4.33 -8.32
CA TRP A 26 4.85 5.57 -9.02
C TRP A 26 6.02 6.55 -8.90
N ASN A 27 6.32 7.26 -9.99
CA ASN A 27 7.33 8.32 -10.04
C ASN A 27 8.75 7.84 -9.64
N LEU A 28 9.06 6.59 -9.99
CA LEU A 28 10.31 5.93 -9.63
C LEU A 28 11.54 6.68 -10.15
N LYS A 29 12.58 6.74 -9.32
CA LYS A 29 13.84 7.42 -9.66
C LYS A 29 14.89 6.43 -10.13
N GLY A 30 15.73 6.86 -11.08
CA GLY A 30 16.87 6.08 -11.55
C GLY A 30 16.48 4.72 -12.15
N ARG A 31 17.16 3.67 -11.70
CA ARG A 31 16.93 2.27 -12.10
C ARG A 31 16.82 1.42 -10.83
N PRO A 32 15.64 1.36 -10.19
CA PRO A 32 15.48 0.59 -8.98
C PRO A 32 15.54 -0.93 -9.28
N PRO A 33 15.70 -1.79 -8.26
CA PRO A 33 15.75 -3.24 -8.43
C PRO A 33 14.55 -3.78 -9.21
N GLN A 34 14.77 -4.82 -10.02
CA GLN A 34 13.68 -5.49 -10.73
C GLN A 34 12.70 -6.13 -9.71
N ALA A 35 11.40 -6.05 -9.99
CA ALA A 35 10.36 -6.64 -9.16
C ALA A 35 10.15 -8.11 -9.48
N ASP A 36 9.94 -8.93 -8.46
CA ASP A 36 9.36 -10.27 -8.61
C ASP A 36 7.83 -10.21 -8.48
N ILE A 37 7.32 -9.36 -7.58
CA ILE A 37 5.90 -9.14 -7.34
C ILE A 37 5.61 -7.64 -7.36
N ILE A 38 4.55 -7.24 -8.04
CA ILE A 38 4.04 -5.86 -8.03
C ILE A 38 2.58 -5.89 -7.61
N LEU A 39 2.23 -5.12 -6.59
CA LEU A 39 0.88 -4.99 -6.05
C LEU A 39 0.34 -3.61 -6.42
N ILE A 40 -0.83 -3.57 -7.07
CA ILE A 40 -1.50 -2.34 -7.50
C ILE A 40 -2.89 -2.26 -6.86
N SER A 41 -3.08 -1.32 -5.94
CA SER A 41 -4.31 -1.17 -5.16
C SER A 41 -5.52 -0.80 -6.02
N HIS A 42 -5.33 0.18 -6.91
CA HIS A 42 -6.37 0.75 -7.74
C HIS A 42 -5.80 1.53 -8.93
N GLU A 43 -6.70 2.00 -9.80
CA GLU A 43 -6.39 2.52 -11.12
C GLU A 43 -5.92 3.98 -11.18
N HIS A 44 -5.89 4.73 -10.08
CA HIS A 44 -5.49 6.14 -10.13
C HIS A 44 -4.02 6.30 -10.54
N TYR A 45 -3.69 7.46 -11.12
CA TYR A 45 -2.41 7.68 -11.81
C TYR A 45 -1.20 7.67 -10.88
N ASP A 46 -1.41 8.00 -9.61
CA ASP A 46 -0.43 8.04 -8.52
C ASP A 46 -0.24 6.69 -7.81
N HIS A 47 -0.94 5.64 -8.28
CA HIS A 47 -0.87 4.27 -7.76
C HIS A 47 -0.63 3.23 -8.86
N CYS A 48 -1.25 3.43 -10.03
CA CYS A 48 -1.12 2.60 -11.21
C CYS A 48 -0.41 3.39 -12.32
N SER A 49 0.92 3.28 -12.35
CA SER A 49 1.77 3.81 -13.41
C SER A 49 2.25 2.68 -14.32
N PRO A 50 1.63 2.46 -15.50
CA PRO A 50 2.09 1.44 -16.44
C PRO A 50 3.56 1.59 -16.84
N LYS A 51 4.06 2.83 -16.89
CA LYS A 51 5.46 3.13 -17.19
C LYS A 51 6.40 2.63 -16.09
N ASP A 52 6.09 2.93 -14.83
CA ASP A 52 6.93 2.52 -13.70
C ASP A 52 6.85 1.01 -13.49
N VAL A 53 5.66 0.41 -13.69
CA VAL A 53 5.47 -1.04 -13.68
C VAL A 53 6.31 -1.71 -14.78
N GLU A 54 6.28 -1.20 -16.02
CA GLU A 54 7.09 -1.73 -17.12
C GLU A 54 8.59 -1.60 -16.83
N GLN A 55 9.02 -0.48 -16.26
CA GLN A 55 10.43 -0.23 -15.92
C GLN A 55 11.04 -1.28 -14.98
N ILE A 56 10.26 -1.78 -14.01
CA ILE A 56 10.73 -2.73 -13.01
C ILE A 56 10.30 -4.18 -13.28
N SER A 57 9.50 -4.42 -14.32
CA SER A 57 9.04 -5.76 -14.67
C SER A 57 10.09 -6.53 -15.47
N GLY A 58 10.24 -7.81 -15.14
CA GLY A 58 10.99 -8.80 -15.92
C GLY A 58 10.10 -9.98 -16.35
N PRO A 59 10.69 -10.99 -17.03
CA PRO A 59 9.91 -12.10 -17.60
C PRO A 59 9.14 -12.97 -16.60
N LYS A 60 9.54 -12.94 -15.32
CA LYS A 60 8.92 -13.72 -14.23
C LYS A 60 8.06 -12.89 -13.28
N THR A 61 8.00 -11.57 -13.46
CA THR A 61 7.27 -10.67 -12.57
C THR A 61 5.79 -11.00 -12.61
N VAL A 62 5.19 -11.13 -11.43
CA VAL A 62 3.74 -11.26 -11.27
C VAL A 62 3.18 -9.93 -10.79
N ILE A 63 2.14 -9.46 -11.47
CA ILE A 63 1.42 -8.25 -11.07
C ILE A 63 0.10 -8.69 -10.46
N VAL A 64 -0.25 -8.20 -9.27
CA VAL A 64 -1.55 -8.41 -8.64
C VAL A 64 -2.25 -7.07 -8.54
N ALA A 65 -3.46 -6.96 -9.07
CA ALA A 65 -4.15 -5.68 -9.21
C ALA A 65 -5.67 -5.80 -9.04
N ASN A 66 -6.33 -4.69 -8.73
CA ASN A 66 -7.79 -4.60 -8.85
C ASN A 66 -8.25 -4.69 -10.33
N PRO A 67 -9.55 -4.93 -10.59
CA PRO A 67 -10.05 -5.11 -11.96
C PRO A 67 -9.79 -3.93 -12.90
N GLU A 68 -9.88 -2.69 -12.43
CA GLU A 68 -9.71 -1.51 -13.27
C GLU A 68 -8.23 -1.19 -13.55
N ALA A 69 -7.34 -1.34 -12.58
CA ALA A 69 -5.90 -1.18 -12.78
C ALA A 69 -5.37 -2.24 -13.74
N ALA A 70 -5.83 -3.49 -13.63
CA ALA A 70 -5.40 -4.59 -14.49
C ALA A 70 -5.61 -4.30 -15.99
N LYS A 71 -6.65 -3.52 -16.36
CA LYS A 71 -6.90 -3.11 -17.75
C LYS A 71 -5.81 -2.21 -18.32
N LYS A 72 -5.04 -1.53 -17.48
CA LYS A 72 -3.95 -0.62 -17.86
C LYS A 72 -2.60 -1.32 -17.96
N LEU A 73 -2.49 -2.54 -17.45
CA LEU A 73 -1.23 -3.25 -17.23
C LEU A 73 -1.06 -4.38 -18.24
N ARG A 74 0.20 -4.79 -18.45
CA ARG A 74 0.60 -5.85 -19.38
C ARG A 74 1.48 -6.86 -18.65
N GLY A 75 1.61 -8.06 -19.23
CA GLY A 75 2.40 -9.16 -18.65
C GLY A 75 1.54 -10.14 -17.85
N ASN A 76 2.12 -10.74 -16.82
CA ASN A 76 1.44 -11.73 -15.97
C ASN A 76 0.62 -11.03 -14.88
N VAL A 77 -0.56 -10.55 -15.25
CA VAL A 77 -1.48 -9.83 -14.36
C VAL A 77 -2.52 -10.79 -13.76
N ARG A 78 -2.59 -10.83 -12.43
CA ARG A 78 -3.62 -11.51 -11.65
C ARG A 78 -4.57 -10.46 -11.09
N VAL A 79 -5.85 -10.66 -11.34
CA VAL A 79 -6.89 -9.78 -10.81
C VAL A 79 -7.38 -10.34 -9.48
N LEU A 80 -7.46 -9.48 -8.46
CA LEU A 80 -8.14 -9.79 -7.20
C LEU A 80 -9.24 -8.76 -6.92
N ARG A 81 -10.22 -9.18 -6.12
CA ARG A 81 -11.29 -8.38 -5.54
C ARG A 81 -11.20 -8.43 -4.00
N PRO A 82 -11.82 -7.47 -3.28
CA PRO A 82 -11.84 -7.52 -1.81
C PRO A 82 -12.33 -8.87 -1.28
N GLY A 83 -11.58 -9.46 -0.35
CA GLY A 83 -11.85 -10.78 0.24
C GLY A 83 -11.20 -11.95 -0.51
N GLU A 84 -10.62 -11.73 -1.68
CA GLU A 84 -9.88 -12.76 -2.41
C GLU A 84 -8.42 -12.83 -1.96
N ARG A 85 -7.77 -13.95 -2.28
CA ARG A 85 -6.36 -14.22 -1.96
C ARG A 85 -5.67 -14.97 -3.07
N THR A 86 -4.35 -14.81 -3.17
CA THR A 86 -3.50 -15.57 -4.07
C THR A 86 -2.15 -15.87 -3.41
N THR A 87 -1.38 -16.75 -4.05
CA THR A 87 -0.02 -17.08 -3.64
C THR A 87 0.91 -16.95 -4.84
N VAL A 88 2.06 -16.30 -4.66
CA VAL A 88 3.12 -16.19 -5.67
C VAL A 88 4.42 -16.70 -5.06
N GLY A 89 4.86 -17.89 -5.48
CA GLY A 89 5.96 -18.58 -4.80
C GLY A 89 5.56 -18.88 -3.35
N ASP A 90 6.36 -18.42 -2.39
CA ASP A 90 6.13 -18.58 -0.95
C ASP A 90 5.45 -17.34 -0.32
N VAL A 91 4.98 -16.39 -1.13
CA VAL A 91 4.31 -15.17 -0.66
C VAL A 91 2.80 -15.32 -0.75
N GLU A 92 2.13 -15.21 0.40
CA GLU A 92 0.67 -15.12 0.46
C GLU A 92 0.22 -13.67 0.37
N ILE A 93 -0.80 -13.41 -0.46
CA ILE A 93 -1.33 -12.07 -0.71
C ILE A 93 -2.85 -12.14 -0.52
N GLU A 94 -3.34 -11.37 0.45
CA GLU A 94 -4.77 -11.20 0.71
C GLU A 94 -5.19 -9.81 0.25
N ALA A 95 -6.23 -9.73 -0.58
CA ALA A 95 -6.81 -8.46 -1.01
C ALA A 95 -7.93 -8.06 -0.04
N VAL A 96 -7.78 -6.91 0.61
CA VAL A 96 -8.75 -6.38 1.59
C VAL A 96 -9.41 -5.11 1.04
N PRO A 97 -10.62 -4.73 1.47
CA PRO A 97 -11.27 -3.54 0.94
C PRO A 97 -10.50 -2.25 1.31
N ALA A 98 -10.44 -1.30 0.38
CA ALA A 98 -10.01 0.08 0.60
C ALA A 98 -11.08 1.01 0.00
N TYR A 99 -11.62 1.95 0.78
CA TYR A 99 -12.63 2.89 0.29
C TYR A 99 -12.82 4.09 1.22
N ASN A 100 -13.43 5.16 0.71
CA ASN A 100 -13.87 6.29 1.51
C ASN A 100 -15.31 6.13 2.04
N VAL A 101 -15.55 6.66 3.23
CA VAL A 101 -16.87 6.73 3.86
C VAL A 101 -17.48 8.11 3.56
N GLY A 102 -18.54 8.13 2.75
CA GLY A 102 -19.26 9.38 2.44
C GLY A 102 -18.53 10.35 1.51
N ARG A 103 -17.39 9.94 0.91
CA ARG A 103 -16.66 10.73 -0.10
C ARG A 103 -16.58 10.00 -1.44
N PRO A 104 -16.48 10.72 -2.57
CA PRO A 104 -16.59 10.11 -3.89
C PRO A 104 -15.25 9.65 -4.50
N PHE A 105 -14.11 9.88 -3.85
CA PHE A 105 -12.79 9.63 -4.46
C PHE A 105 -12.53 8.13 -4.64
N HIS A 106 -12.80 7.32 -3.62
CA HIS A 106 -12.63 5.87 -3.61
C HIS A 106 -13.93 5.19 -3.14
N PRO A 107 -14.98 5.13 -3.97
CA PRO A 107 -16.27 4.60 -3.53
C PRO A 107 -16.19 3.08 -3.32
N LYS A 108 -16.89 2.53 -2.31
CA LYS A 108 -16.87 1.08 -2.00
C LYS A 108 -17.17 0.16 -3.20
N ARG A 109 -18.01 0.62 -4.16
CA ARG A 109 -18.32 -0.11 -5.41
C ARG A 109 -17.16 -0.19 -6.40
N GLY A 110 -16.08 0.60 -6.20
CA GLY A 110 -14.90 0.63 -7.05
C GLY A 110 -13.97 -0.55 -6.83
N GLU A 111 -14.18 -1.33 -5.75
CA GLU A 111 -13.41 -2.54 -5.45
C GLU A 111 -11.89 -2.26 -5.42
N HIS A 112 -11.52 -1.09 -4.87
CA HIS A 112 -10.13 -0.72 -4.58
C HIS A 112 -9.61 -1.58 -3.42
N LEU A 113 -8.30 -1.84 -3.45
CA LEU A 113 -7.68 -2.86 -2.59
C LEU A 113 -6.67 -2.26 -1.63
N GLY A 114 -6.69 -2.72 -0.38
CA GLY A 114 -5.47 -2.89 0.39
C GLY A 114 -4.93 -4.31 0.20
N PHE A 115 -3.69 -4.55 0.64
CA PHE A 115 -3.07 -5.87 0.60
C PHE A 115 -2.51 -6.25 1.96
N ILE A 116 -2.74 -7.49 2.39
CA ILE A 116 -1.93 -8.11 3.44
C ILE A 116 -1.00 -9.11 2.78
N VAL A 117 0.30 -8.90 2.96
CA VAL A 117 1.35 -9.72 2.35
C VAL A 117 2.10 -10.45 3.46
N THR A 118 2.11 -11.78 3.37
CA THR A 118 2.85 -12.63 4.29
C THR A 118 4.11 -13.14 3.60
N VAL A 119 5.28 -12.82 4.17
CA VAL A 119 6.59 -13.29 3.70
C VAL A 119 7.47 -13.63 4.89
N GLY A 120 8.06 -14.84 4.90
CA GLY A 120 8.89 -15.29 6.01
C GLY A 120 8.17 -15.39 7.36
N GLY A 121 6.83 -15.49 7.35
CA GLY A 121 6.00 -15.50 8.55
C GLY A 121 5.69 -14.12 9.14
N GLU A 122 6.24 -13.04 8.58
CA GLU A 122 5.90 -11.65 8.91
C GLU A 122 4.82 -11.13 7.95
N ARG A 123 3.96 -10.24 8.43
CA ARG A 123 2.80 -9.69 7.70
C ARG A 123 2.89 -8.17 7.56
N VAL A 124 2.87 -7.65 6.33
CA VAL A 124 2.69 -6.22 6.05
C VAL A 124 1.29 -5.97 5.50
N TYR A 125 0.59 -5.01 6.10
CA TYR A 125 -0.65 -4.46 5.58
C TYR A 125 -0.35 -3.16 4.84
N PHE A 126 -0.65 -3.11 3.55
CA PHE A 126 -0.68 -1.92 2.74
C PHE A 126 -2.13 -1.47 2.56
N ALA A 127 -2.51 -0.30 3.09
CA ALA A 127 -3.91 0.10 3.14
C ALA A 127 -4.50 0.57 1.80
N GLY A 128 -3.65 0.94 0.83
CA GLY A 128 -4.07 1.70 -0.34
C GLY A 128 -4.72 3.03 0.05
N ASP A 129 -5.59 3.54 -0.81
CA ASP A 129 -6.34 4.77 -0.56
C ASP A 129 -7.67 4.47 0.10
N THR A 130 -7.75 4.73 1.41
CA THR A 130 -8.90 4.39 2.22
C THR A 130 -9.11 5.38 3.36
N ASP A 131 -10.35 5.43 3.84
CA ASP A 131 -10.66 5.95 5.17
C ASP A 131 -10.49 4.83 6.21
N ARG A 132 -10.67 5.18 7.49
CA ARG A 132 -10.88 4.19 8.55
C ARG A 132 -12.20 3.47 8.29
N ILE A 133 -12.12 2.16 8.07
CA ILE A 133 -13.28 1.30 7.77
C ILE A 133 -13.41 0.18 8.83
N PRO A 134 -14.63 -0.34 9.07
CA PRO A 134 -14.84 -1.39 10.08
C PRO A 134 -14.00 -2.65 9.87
N GLU A 135 -13.74 -3.01 8.60
CA GLU A 135 -12.97 -4.19 8.23
C GLU A 135 -11.51 -4.17 8.74
N MET A 136 -10.98 -2.99 9.09
CA MET A 136 -9.64 -2.87 9.68
C MET A 136 -9.53 -3.52 11.07
N ALA A 137 -10.64 -3.68 11.80
CA ALA A 137 -10.64 -4.34 13.11
C ALA A 137 -10.29 -5.83 13.04
N ASP A 138 -10.48 -6.45 11.87
CA ASP A 138 -10.18 -7.86 11.61
C ASP A 138 -8.78 -8.05 10.97
N ILE A 139 -8.03 -6.97 10.72
CA ILE A 139 -6.69 -7.03 10.15
C ILE A 139 -5.68 -7.38 11.24
N HIS A 140 -4.86 -8.40 10.95
CA HIS A 140 -3.70 -8.76 11.76
C HIS A 140 -2.43 -8.62 10.92
N CYS A 141 -1.51 -7.74 11.34
CA CYS A 141 -0.22 -7.53 10.69
C CYS A 141 0.86 -7.12 11.68
N ASP A 142 2.13 -7.29 11.29
CA ASP A 142 3.28 -6.78 12.02
C ASP A 142 3.53 -5.31 11.67
N VAL A 143 3.46 -4.97 10.38
CA VAL A 143 3.66 -3.62 9.87
C VAL A 143 2.39 -3.14 9.17
N ALA A 144 1.90 -1.94 9.49
CA ALA A 144 0.78 -1.30 8.79
C ALA A 144 1.23 -0.02 8.09
N LEU A 145 1.07 0.04 6.77
CA LEU A 145 1.32 1.20 5.93
C LEU A 145 -0.01 1.93 5.74
N LEU A 146 -0.14 3.12 6.35
CA LEU A 146 -1.41 3.83 6.53
C LEU A 146 -1.36 5.23 5.90
N PRO A 147 -2.30 5.60 5.01
CA PRO A 147 -2.33 6.95 4.47
C PRO A 147 -2.65 7.99 5.56
N VAL A 148 -2.09 9.19 5.47
CA VAL A 148 -2.33 10.28 6.44
C VAL A 148 -2.68 11.63 5.79
N GLY A 149 -2.84 11.66 4.46
CA GLY A 149 -2.95 12.90 3.68
C GLY A 149 -4.28 13.66 3.78
N GLY A 150 -5.34 13.06 4.35
CA GLY A 150 -6.59 13.71 4.75
C GLY A 150 -7.56 14.17 3.66
N THR A 151 -7.07 14.49 2.45
CA THR A 151 -7.95 14.97 1.36
C THR A 151 -8.65 13.81 0.65
N TYR A 152 -7.88 12.85 0.15
CA TYR A 152 -8.38 11.71 -0.65
C TYR A 152 -8.49 10.42 0.16
N THR A 153 -7.85 10.40 1.33
CA THR A 153 -7.68 9.29 2.25
C THR A 153 -7.96 9.77 3.68
N MET A 154 -7.82 8.90 4.68
CA MET A 154 -7.85 9.34 6.08
C MET A 154 -6.81 10.41 6.40
N ASP A 155 -7.14 11.28 7.35
CA ASP A 155 -6.22 12.23 7.98
C ASP A 155 -5.43 11.56 9.11
N ALA A 156 -4.52 12.30 9.74
CA ALA A 156 -3.67 11.79 10.82
C ALA A 156 -4.49 11.28 12.03
N GLU A 157 -5.60 11.94 12.38
CA GLU A 157 -6.50 11.55 13.45
C GLU A 157 -7.20 10.21 13.16
N ALA A 158 -7.79 10.07 11.97
CA ALA A 158 -8.42 8.82 11.56
C ALA A 158 -7.38 7.70 11.36
N ALA A 159 -6.16 8.03 10.94
CA ALA A 159 -5.06 7.07 10.86
C ALA A 159 -4.64 6.53 12.23
N ALA A 160 -4.57 7.39 13.25
CA ALA A 160 -4.28 6.98 14.63
C ALA A 160 -5.36 6.02 15.17
N GLN A 161 -6.62 6.28 14.84
CA GLN A 161 -7.73 5.39 15.21
C GLN A 161 -7.69 4.07 14.43
N ALA A 162 -7.39 4.08 13.13
CA ALA A 162 -7.22 2.88 12.33
C ALA A 162 -6.07 2.01 12.88
N ALA A 163 -4.93 2.62 13.21
CA ALA A 163 -3.82 1.94 13.84
C ALA A 163 -4.20 1.33 15.21
N ALA A 164 -5.03 2.03 15.99
CA ALA A 164 -5.55 1.51 17.26
C ALA A 164 -6.54 0.34 17.10
N ASP A 165 -7.29 0.27 16.00
CA ASP A 165 -8.14 -0.88 15.67
C ASP A 165 -7.28 -2.09 15.26
N ILE A 166 -6.27 -1.87 14.41
CA ILE A 166 -5.40 -2.91 13.84
C ILE A 166 -4.39 -3.44 14.87
N ARG A 167 -3.84 -2.54 15.71
CA ARG A 167 -2.76 -2.80 16.67
C ARG A 167 -1.53 -3.48 16.04
N PRO A 168 -0.93 -2.92 14.98
CA PRO A 168 0.31 -3.46 14.42
C PRO A 168 1.46 -3.33 15.41
N LYS A 169 2.53 -4.10 15.21
CA LYS A 169 3.79 -3.88 15.96
C LYS A 169 4.37 -2.52 15.60
N VAL A 170 4.33 -2.15 14.32
CA VAL A 170 4.79 -0.85 13.81
C VAL A 170 3.80 -0.30 12.79
N ALA A 171 3.46 0.98 12.90
CA ALA A 171 2.76 1.72 11.84
C ALA A 171 3.71 2.65 11.09
N VAL A 172 3.53 2.76 9.78
CA VAL A 172 4.31 3.62 8.88
C VAL A 172 3.34 4.51 8.12
N PRO A 173 3.40 5.84 8.28
CA PRO A 173 2.55 6.75 7.52
C PRO A 173 2.96 6.80 6.04
N MET A 174 1.98 6.96 5.16
CA MET A 174 2.15 7.11 3.72
C MET A 174 1.15 8.10 3.12
N HIS A 175 1.12 8.25 1.80
CA HIS A 175 0.20 9.13 1.06
C HIS A 175 0.28 10.60 1.52
N TYR A 176 1.51 11.07 1.66
CA TYR A 176 1.80 12.47 1.90
C TYR A 176 3.03 12.91 1.10
N GLY A 177 3.10 14.21 0.78
CA GLY A 177 4.19 14.78 0.01
C GLY A 177 4.11 14.47 -1.49
N ALA A 178 5.29 14.32 -2.12
CA ALA A 178 5.47 14.06 -3.56
C ALA A 178 4.77 15.04 -4.52
N GLY A 179 4.32 16.20 -4.03
CA GLY A 179 3.57 17.19 -4.81
C GLY A 179 2.10 16.82 -5.08
N VAL A 180 1.58 15.78 -4.42
CA VAL A 180 0.20 15.30 -4.60
C VAL A 180 -0.70 15.88 -3.51
N VAL A 181 -0.46 15.48 -2.26
CA VAL A 181 -1.30 15.85 -1.12
C VAL A 181 -0.54 15.61 0.18
N GLY A 182 -0.98 16.23 1.28
CA GLY A 182 -0.39 16.03 2.59
C GLY A 182 1.07 16.48 2.67
N THR A 183 1.61 16.44 3.87
CA THR A 183 2.96 16.87 4.19
C THR A 183 3.55 15.97 5.28
N ARG A 184 4.86 16.10 5.51
CA ARG A 184 5.51 15.43 6.63
C ARG A 184 4.88 15.79 7.99
N ALA A 185 4.27 16.97 8.12
CA ALA A 185 3.59 17.36 9.35
C ALA A 185 2.41 16.44 9.67
N ASP A 186 1.73 15.88 8.68
CA ASP A 186 0.63 14.93 8.87
C ASP A 186 1.15 13.59 9.41
N ALA A 187 2.30 13.12 8.91
CA ALA A 187 2.99 11.95 9.44
C ALA A 187 3.47 12.15 10.89
N GLU A 188 4.02 13.32 11.19
CA GLU A 188 4.43 13.69 12.56
C GLU A 188 3.22 13.82 13.50
N ARG A 189 2.11 14.36 13.00
CA ARG A 189 0.84 14.44 13.72
C ARG A 189 0.31 13.05 14.04
N PHE A 190 0.28 12.13 13.07
CA PHE A 190 -0.10 10.74 13.28
C PHE A 190 0.75 10.08 14.38
N ARG A 191 2.08 10.22 14.30
CA ARG A 191 3.00 9.74 15.35
C ARG A 191 2.71 10.31 16.74
N SER A 192 2.28 11.57 16.83
CA SER A 192 1.93 12.20 18.11
C SER A 192 0.61 11.71 18.71
N LEU A 193 -0.25 11.10 17.89
CA LEU A 193 -1.61 10.71 18.24
C LEU A 193 -1.78 9.21 18.52
N TYR A 194 -0.93 8.37 17.93
CA TYR A 194 -0.95 6.94 18.14
C TYR A 194 0.02 6.55 19.26
N ASP A 195 -0.47 5.82 20.27
CA ASP A 195 0.33 5.39 21.43
C ASP A 195 1.32 4.26 21.11
N GLY A 196 1.16 3.57 19.96
CA GLY A 196 2.06 2.50 19.52
C GLY A 196 3.27 3.01 18.75
N GLU A 197 4.09 2.07 18.24
CA GLU A 197 5.30 2.41 17.51
C GLU A 197 4.95 2.96 16.11
N VAL A 198 5.46 4.16 15.81
CA VAL A 198 5.36 4.79 14.49
C VAL A 198 6.75 5.09 13.95
N VAL A 199 7.03 4.59 12.75
CA VAL A 199 8.28 4.84 12.03
C VAL A 199 7.98 5.67 10.79
N ILE A 200 8.51 6.89 10.76
CA ILE A 200 8.46 7.77 9.58
C ILE A 200 9.72 7.50 8.76
N LEU A 201 9.55 6.86 7.60
CA LEU A 201 10.67 6.56 6.70
C LEU A 201 11.08 7.82 5.93
N GLU A 202 12.37 7.89 5.58
CA GLU A 202 12.85 8.85 4.58
C GLU A 202 12.70 8.27 3.18
N ALA A 203 12.41 9.13 2.20
CA ALA A 203 12.31 8.70 0.82
C ALA A 203 13.70 8.33 0.25
N GLU A 204 13.78 7.21 -0.48
CA GLU A 204 14.97 6.79 -1.22
C GLU A 204 15.18 7.56 -2.54
#